data_AF-A0A3N5M2R9-F1
#
_entry.id   AF-A0A3N5M2R9-F1
#
_cell.length_a   1.000
_cell.length_b   1.000
_cell.length_c   1.000
_cell.angle_alpha   90.00
_cell.angle_beta   90.00
_cell.angle_gamma   90.00
#
_symmetry.space_group_name_H-M   'P 1'
#
loop_
_entity.id
_entity.type
_entity.pdbx_description
1 polymer ?
#
loop_
_entity_poly.entity_id
_entity_poly.type
_entity_poly.pdbx_seq_one_letter_code
_entity_poly.pdbx_strand_id
1 'polypeptide(L)'
;MSESTDAILEKSPKIDLSDPKLYINRELSMLEFQRRVLEEARDESNPLLERVKFLAILGSNLDEFFMVRVAGLNKQVDAGVLDLPADGMTPAEQLAAIRKLALQLMTQARECLRDEIMPGLNKAGIHVLDYVELKDNQCESMKSYFEEVVFPVLTPLAFDPGHPFPHISNLSLNLAVMIRDQEGKDRFARIKVPSTLPRLVPIKRSSGSVRKDGTVPYHHYFVWLEQVIAANIDMLFPGMRVIEIWPGGGWYTELLAPRMRGNGSFVAAFWDDTVTGQPEYRYRL
;
A
#
# COMPACT_ATOMS: atom_id res chain seq x y z
N MET A 1 -29.27 74.04 4.31
CA MET A 1 -28.36 73.75 3.18
C MET A 1 -27.65 72.46 3.52
N SER A 2 -27.86 71.44 2.67
CA SER A 2 -27.29 70.11 2.82
C SER A 2 -25.80 70.13 2.51
N GLU A 3 -24.97 69.69 3.44
CA GLU A 3 -23.59 69.31 3.13
C GLU A 3 -23.35 67.87 3.60
N SER A 4 -23.45 66.99 2.61
CA SER A 4 -22.38 66.02 2.30
C SER A 4 -22.09 64.93 3.32
N THR A 5 -23.07 64.08 3.60
CA THR A 5 -22.86 62.75 4.21
C THR A 5 -22.35 61.73 3.18
N ASP A 6 -21.31 62.05 2.41
CA ASP A 6 -20.85 61.21 1.28
C ASP A 6 -19.33 60.97 1.23
N ALA A 7 -18.62 61.24 2.32
CA ALA A 7 -17.18 60.97 2.38
C ALA A 7 -16.87 60.13 3.62
N ILE A 8 -16.79 58.81 3.41
CA ILE A 8 -15.73 57.88 3.84
C ILE A 8 -16.33 56.46 3.63
N LEU A 9 -16.50 56.08 2.36
CA LEU A 9 -16.37 54.68 1.98
C LEU A 9 -14.88 54.52 1.71
N GLU A 10 -14.12 54.12 2.73
CA GLU A 10 -12.76 53.64 2.56
C GLU A 10 -12.79 52.57 1.46
N LYS A 11 -12.21 52.89 0.29
CA LYS A 11 -12.04 51.95 -0.80
C LYS A 11 -11.20 50.80 -0.26
N SER A 12 -11.83 49.67 0.07
CA SER A 12 -11.14 48.42 0.33
C SER A 12 -10.10 48.20 -0.77
N PRO A 13 -8.86 47.80 -0.44
CA PRO A 13 -7.84 47.58 -1.45
C PRO A 13 -8.38 46.62 -2.51
N LYS A 14 -8.27 47.00 -3.79
CA LYS A 14 -8.68 46.14 -4.90
C LYS A 14 -7.81 44.88 -4.86
N ILE A 15 -8.42 43.76 -4.50
CA ILE A 15 -7.78 42.45 -4.52
C ILE A 15 -7.53 42.08 -5.98
N ASP A 16 -6.28 41.81 -6.34
CA ASP A 16 -5.92 41.29 -7.66
C ASP A 16 -6.18 39.78 -7.68
N LEU A 17 -7.29 39.37 -8.30
CA LEU A 17 -7.68 37.96 -8.39
C LEU A 17 -6.75 37.12 -9.29
N SER A 18 -5.74 37.72 -9.93
CA SER A 18 -4.72 36.98 -10.67
C SER A 18 -3.52 36.56 -9.81
N ASP A 19 -3.41 37.05 -8.57
CA ASP A 19 -2.31 36.67 -7.67
C ASP A 19 -2.43 35.19 -7.26
N PRO A 20 -1.47 34.32 -7.65
CA PRO A 20 -1.52 32.90 -7.33
C PRO A 20 -1.54 32.60 -5.83
N LYS A 21 -1.04 33.52 -4.99
CA LYS A 21 -1.05 33.38 -3.52
C LYS A 21 -2.45 33.38 -2.92
N LEU A 22 -3.46 33.81 -3.66
CA LEU A 22 -4.86 33.78 -3.24
C LEU A 22 -5.50 32.40 -3.41
N TYR A 23 -4.84 31.47 -4.10
CA TYR A 23 -5.38 30.15 -4.43
C TYR A 23 -4.57 29.03 -3.78
N ILE A 24 -5.27 27.98 -3.38
CA ILE A 24 -4.66 26.76 -2.87
C ILE A 24 -4.63 25.75 -4.02
N ASN A 25 -3.49 25.07 -4.19
CA ASN A 25 -3.43 23.99 -5.17
C ASN A 25 -4.40 22.87 -4.81
N ARG A 26 -5.22 22.48 -5.79
CA ARG A 26 -6.28 21.49 -5.63
C ARG A 26 -5.75 20.13 -5.16
N GLU A 27 -4.65 19.67 -5.73
CA GLU A 27 -4.10 18.35 -5.46
C GLU A 27 -3.44 18.31 -4.08
N LEU A 28 -2.76 19.40 -3.68
CA LEU A 28 -2.25 19.54 -2.31
C LEU A 28 -3.39 19.65 -1.29
N SER A 29 -4.47 20.37 -1.61
CA SER A 29 -5.66 20.43 -0.77
C SER A 29 -6.33 19.06 -0.57
N MET A 30 -6.25 18.18 -1.57
CA MET A 30 -6.73 16.80 -1.44
C MET A 30 -5.89 16.02 -0.43
N LEU A 31 -4.57 16.17 -0.43
CA LEU A 31 -3.70 15.53 0.56
C LEU A 31 -3.91 16.08 1.97
N GLU A 32 -4.20 17.37 2.11
CA GLU A 32 -4.58 17.98 3.39
C GLU A 32 -5.93 17.44 3.89
N PHE A 33 -6.89 17.22 3.00
CA PHE A 33 -8.13 16.52 3.36
C PHE A 33 -7.85 15.09 3.83
N GLN A 34 -6.98 14.33 3.16
CA GLN A 34 -6.58 13.00 3.61
C GLN A 34 -5.86 13.03 4.97
N ARG A 35 -5.13 14.10 5.29
CA ARG A 35 -4.58 14.29 6.65
C ARG A 35 -5.68 14.37 7.71
N ARG A 36 -6.82 15.03 7.43
CA ARG A 36 -7.98 15.04 8.33
C ARG A 36 -8.60 13.66 8.49
N VAL A 37 -8.65 12.85 7.43
CA VAL A 37 -9.08 11.43 7.55
C VAL A 37 -8.14 10.64 8.47
N LEU A 38 -6.82 10.90 8.42
CA LEU A 38 -5.86 10.30 9.34
C LEU A 38 -6.06 10.78 10.79
N GLU A 39 -6.45 12.04 11.01
CA GLU A 39 -6.77 12.55 12.34
C GLU A 39 -7.93 11.77 12.98
N GLU A 40 -8.96 11.42 12.23
CA GLU A 40 -10.06 10.56 12.71
C GLU A 40 -9.61 9.14 13.09
N ALA A 41 -8.60 8.60 12.41
CA ALA A 41 -7.99 7.32 12.77
C ALA A 41 -7.15 7.41 14.06
N ARG A 42 -6.63 8.59 14.39
CA ARG A 42 -5.85 8.86 15.61
C ARG A 42 -6.70 9.30 16.80
N ASP A 43 -7.92 9.78 16.56
CA ASP A 43 -8.81 10.20 17.63
C ASP A 43 -9.26 9.00 18.48
N GLU A 44 -8.82 8.96 19.74
CA GLU A 44 -9.18 7.92 20.71
C GLU A 44 -10.64 8.02 21.17
N SER A 45 -11.34 9.12 20.88
CA SER A 45 -12.78 9.25 21.10
C SER A 45 -13.59 8.38 20.13
N ASN A 46 -13.03 8.06 18.97
CA ASN A 46 -13.63 7.14 18.00
C ASN A 46 -13.46 5.67 18.45
N PRO A 47 -14.48 4.81 18.27
CA PRO A 47 -14.34 3.38 18.53
C PRO A 47 -13.20 2.77 17.72
N LEU A 48 -12.45 1.84 18.32
CA LEU A 48 -11.23 1.28 17.74
C LEU A 48 -11.41 0.73 16.30
N LEU A 49 -12.52 0.03 16.04
CA LEU A 49 -12.77 -0.49 14.69
C LEU A 49 -13.18 0.59 13.69
N GLU A 50 -13.75 1.72 14.13
CA GLU A 50 -13.97 2.87 13.25
C GLU A 50 -12.63 3.54 12.89
N ARG A 51 -11.69 3.62 13.83
CA ARG A 51 -10.32 4.08 13.55
C ARG A 51 -9.61 3.21 12.52
N VAL A 52 -9.77 1.88 12.59
CA VAL A 52 -9.29 0.94 11.56
C VAL A 52 -9.91 1.26 10.19
N LYS A 53 -11.22 1.52 10.14
CA LYS A 53 -11.90 1.89 8.89
C LYS A 53 -11.39 3.21 8.33
N PHE A 54 -11.11 4.22 9.15
CA PHE A 54 -10.52 5.47 8.68
C PHE A 54 -9.16 5.27 8.02
N LEU A 55 -8.30 4.39 8.55
CA LEU A 55 -7.05 4.01 7.86
C LEU A 55 -7.31 3.31 6.52
N ALA A 56 -8.33 2.45 6.45
CA ALA A 56 -8.70 1.80 5.18
C ALA A 56 -9.23 2.81 4.16
N ILE A 57 -10.09 3.74 4.58
CA ILE A 57 -10.61 4.84 3.75
C ILE A 57 -9.47 5.71 3.23
N LEU A 58 -8.53 6.10 4.11
CA LEU A 58 -7.34 6.84 3.72
C LEU A 58 -6.56 6.11 2.61
N GLY A 59 -6.31 4.81 2.78
CA GLY A 59 -5.64 3.99 1.77
C GLY A 59 -6.36 3.98 0.43
N SER A 60 -7.67 3.69 0.43
CA SER A 60 -8.49 3.67 -0.80
C SER A 60 -8.56 5.02 -1.51
N ASN A 61 -8.67 6.11 -0.75
CA ASN A 61 -8.66 7.46 -1.32
C ASN A 61 -7.32 7.82 -1.96
N LEU A 62 -6.21 7.42 -1.32
CA LEU A 62 -4.88 7.63 -1.88
C LEU A 62 -4.69 6.79 -3.15
N ASP A 63 -5.16 5.54 -3.19
CA ASP A 63 -5.13 4.71 -4.39
C ASP A 63 -5.81 5.41 -5.58
N GLU A 64 -7.03 5.93 -5.39
CA GLU A 64 -7.76 6.68 -6.43
C GLU A 64 -7.01 7.95 -6.83
N PHE A 65 -6.51 8.71 -5.86
CA PHE A 65 -5.74 9.92 -6.10
C PHE A 65 -4.52 9.65 -6.97
N PHE A 66 -3.74 8.61 -6.68
CA PHE A 66 -2.57 8.25 -7.47
C PHE A 66 -2.95 7.70 -8.86
N MET A 67 -3.94 6.82 -8.93
CA MET A 67 -4.36 6.20 -10.19
C MET A 67 -4.96 7.21 -11.19
N VAL A 68 -5.66 8.23 -10.69
CA VAL A 68 -6.37 9.19 -11.55
C VAL A 68 -5.63 10.52 -11.63
N ARG A 69 -5.39 11.18 -10.50
CA ARG A 69 -4.87 12.56 -10.47
C ARG A 69 -3.38 12.61 -10.81
N VAL A 70 -2.57 11.84 -10.10
CA VAL A 70 -1.11 11.81 -10.31
C VAL A 70 -0.77 11.25 -11.70
N ALA A 71 -1.51 10.25 -12.18
CA ALA A 71 -1.37 9.78 -13.55
C ALA A 71 -1.69 10.88 -14.59
N GLY A 72 -2.69 11.72 -14.34
CA GLY A 72 -3.01 12.88 -15.19
C GLY A 72 -1.89 13.91 -15.22
N LEU A 73 -1.31 14.25 -14.06
CA LEU A 73 -0.17 15.16 -13.96
C LEU A 73 1.07 14.63 -14.69
N ASN A 74 1.37 13.33 -14.57
CA ASN A 74 2.48 12.72 -15.32
C ASN A 74 2.29 12.87 -16.84
N LYS A 75 1.08 12.64 -17.35
CA LYS A 75 0.78 12.85 -18.79
C LYS A 75 0.99 14.30 -19.23
N GLN A 76 0.69 15.27 -18.37
CA GLN A 76 0.92 16.69 -18.68
C GLN A 76 2.42 17.02 -18.74
N VAL A 77 3.21 16.44 -17.83
CA VAL A 77 4.69 16.56 -17.86
C VAL A 77 5.24 15.93 -19.14
N ASP A 78 4.82 14.72 -19.49
CA ASP A 78 5.27 14.03 -20.70
C ASP A 78 4.92 14.80 -21.99
N ALA A 79 3.79 15.50 -21.99
CA ALA A 79 3.35 16.35 -23.09
C ALA A 79 3.99 17.75 -23.09
N GLY A 80 4.82 18.09 -22.10
CA GLY A 80 5.45 19.40 -22.00
C GLY A 80 4.48 20.55 -21.74
N VAL A 81 3.36 20.31 -21.05
CA VAL A 81 2.40 21.35 -20.71
C VAL A 81 3.02 22.31 -19.69
N LEU A 82 3.06 23.59 -20.06
CA LEU A 82 3.58 24.69 -19.22
C LEU A 82 2.48 25.62 -18.71
N ASP A 83 1.22 25.38 -19.07
CA ASP A 83 0.09 26.19 -18.62
C ASP A 83 -0.01 26.12 -17.10
N LEU A 84 0.02 27.30 -16.46
CA LEU A 84 -0.08 27.42 -15.01
C LEU A 84 -1.54 27.54 -14.60
N PRO A 85 -2.03 26.70 -13.67
CA PRO A 85 -3.31 26.91 -13.01
C PRO A 85 -3.31 28.21 -12.20
N ALA A 86 -4.47 28.58 -11.64
CA ALA A 86 -4.61 29.76 -10.79
C ALA A 86 -3.67 29.77 -9.57
N ASP A 87 -3.21 28.61 -9.11
CA ASP A 87 -2.23 28.46 -8.02
C ASP A 87 -0.77 28.70 -8.45
N GLY A 88 -0.50 28.83 -9.74
CA GLY A 88 0.83 29.12 -10.29
C GLY A 88 1.80 27.94 -10.30
N MET A 89 1.39 26.71 -9.95
CA MET A 89 2.30 25.55 -9.92
C MET A 89 2.30 24.78 -11.24
N THR A 90 3.49 24.55 -11.80
CA THR A 90 3.66 23.63 -12.94
C THR A 90 3.31 22.18 -12.55
N PRO A 91 2.95 21.32 -13.52
CA PRO A 91 2.70 19.90 -13.23
C PRO A 91 3.89 19.19 -12.55
N ALA A 92 5.13 19.54 -12.91
CA ALA A 92 6.32 18.97 -12.29
C ALA A 92 6.50 19.40 -10.82
N GLU A 93 6.25 20.68 -10.51
CA GLU A 93 6.27 21.19 -9.13
C GLU A 93 5.16 20.54 -8.28
N GLN A 94 3.97 20.36 -8.85
CA GLN A 94 2.87 19.67 -8.18
C GLN A 94 3.25 18.23 -7.85
N LEU A 95 3.83 17.47 -8.79
CA LEU A 95 4.29 16.10 -8.55
C LEU A 95 5.36 16.03 -7.44
N ALA A 96 6.32 16.95 -7.43
CA ALA A 96 7.35 17.02 -6.39
C ALA A 96 6.73 17.30 -5.00
N ALA A 97 5.81 18.25 -4.92
CA ALA A 97 5.10 18.60 -3.70
C ALA A 97 4.20 17.44 -3.21
N ILE A 98 3.45 16.81 -4.12
CA ILE A 98 2.63 15.63 -3.85
C ILE A 98 3.49 14.50 -3.27
N ARG A 99 4.63 14.18 -3.89
CA ARG A 99 5.54 13.13 -3.40
C ARG A 99 5.95 13.38 -1.95
N LYS A 100 6.37 14.62 -1.63
CA LYS A 100 6.79 14.99 -0.28
C LYS A 100 5.66 14.80 0.74
N LEU A 101 4.48 15.36 0.47
CA LEU A 101 3.35 15.31 1.40
C LEU A 101 2.79 13.89 1.54
N ALA A 102 2.68 13.14 0.44
CA ALA A 102 2.19 11.77 0.45
C ALA A 102 3.13 10.83 1.23
N LEU A 103 4.45 10.97 1.09
CA LEU A 103 5.42 10.20 1.88
C LEU A 103 5.27 10.48 3.38
N GLN A 104 5.12 11.74 3.77
CA GLN A 104 4.87 12.12 5.17
C GLN A 104 3.57 11.50 5.69
N LEU A 105 2.47 11.64 4.94
CA LEU A 105 1.16 11.11 5.31
C LEU A 105 1.18 9.58 5.44
N MET A 106 1.80 8.87 4.50
CA MET A 106 1.94 7.42 4.56
C MET A 106 2.79 6.96 5.75
N THR A 107 3.87 7.67 6.07
CA THR A 107 4.67 7.37 7.27
C THR A 107 3.83 7.51 8.53
N GLN A 108 3.08 8.61 8.65
CA GLN A 108 2.19 8.85 9.80
C GLN A 108 1.06 7.80 9.90
N ALA A 109 0.51 7.35 8.77
CA ALA A 109 -0.49 6.30 8.73
C ALA A 109 0.08 4.95 9.18
N ARG A 110 1.31 4.60 8.77
CA ARG A 110 1.99 3.39 9.23
C ARG A 110 2.30 3.42 10.72
N GLU A 111 2.75 4.56 11.24
CA GLU A 111 2.96 4.78 12.67
C GLU A 111 1.65 4.60 13.45
N CYS A 112 0.56 5.21 12.99
CA CYS A 112 -0.76 5.04 13.62
C CYS A 112 -1.18 3.57 13.64
N LEU A 113 -1.02 2.86 12.51
CA LEU A 113 -1.33 1.43 12.43
C LEU A 113 -0.48 0.62 13.43
N ARG A 114 0.85 0.80 13.41
CA ARG A 114 1.81 0.01 14.19
C ARG A 114 1.76 0.30 15.68
N ASP A 115 1.71 1.58 16.06
CA ASP A 115 1.96 2.03 17.43
C ASP A 115 0.67 2.27 18.22
N GLU A 116 -0.46 2.48 17.54
CA GLU A 116 -1.74 2.78 18.18
C GLU A 116 -2.78 1.68 17.91
N ILE A 117 -3.06 1.40 16.63
CA ILE A 117 -4.16 0.52 16.24
C ILE A 117 -3.87 -0.95 16.53
N MET A 118 -2.72 -1.47 16.09
CA MET A 118 -2.35 -2.88 16.32
C MET A 118 -2.24 -3.22 17.81
N PRO A 119 -1.61 -2.38 18.67
CA PRO A 119 -1.65 -2.59 20.12
C PRO A 119 -3.06 -2.48 20.70
N GLY A 120 -3.87 -1.55 20.22
CA GLY A 120 -5.28 -1.42 20.61
C GLY A 120 -6.10 -2.68 20.31
N LEU A 121 -5.95 -3.24 19.10
CA LEU A 121 -6.61 -4.48 18.68
C LEU A 121 -6.20 -5.64 19.56
N ASN A 122 -4.89 -5.78 19.82
CA ASN A 122 -4.36 -6.82 20.70
C ASN A 122 -4.94 -6.73 22.12
N LYS A 123 -5.04 -5.52 22.69
CA LYS A 123 -5.66 -5.30 24.01
C LYS A 123 -7.16 -5.63 24.02
N ALA A 124 -7.85 -5.41 22.90
CA ALA A 124 -9.26 -5.74 22.70
C ALA A 124 -9.52 -7.23 22.37
N GLY A 125 -8.47 -8.07 22.34
CA GLY A 125 -8.58 -9.51 22.03
C GLY A 125 -8.63 -9.83 20.54
N ILE A 126 -8.29 -8.88 19.66
CA ILE A 126 -8.17 -9.08 18.21
C ILE A 126 -6.69 -9.15 17.86
N HIS A 127 -6.24 -10.33 17.45
CA HIS A 127 -4.84 -10.61 17.13
C HIS A 127 -4.69 -10.88 15.64
N VAL A 128 -3.82 -10.11 14.99
CA VAL A 128 -3.33 -10.42 13.65
C VAL A 128 -1.89 -10.87 13.83
N LEU A 129 -1.67 -12.16 13.63
CA LEU A 129 -0.38 -12.81 13.83
C LEU A 129 0.35 -12.91 12.49
N ASP A 130 1.67 -12.83 12.54
CA ASP A 130 2.50 -13.29 11.44
C ASP A 130 2.47 -14.83 11.39
N TYR A 131 2.51 -15.41 10.19
CA TYR A 131 2.45 -16.86 10.02
C TYR A 131 3.54 -17.61 10.82
N VAL A 132 4.71 -16.99 10.99
CA VAL A 132 5.83 -17.57 11.76
C VAL A 132 5.57 -17.63 13.26
N GLU A 133 4.57 -16.90 13.77
CA GLU A 133 4.16 -16.90 15.17
C GLU A 133 3.11 -17.97 15.47
N LEU A 134 2.64 -18.70 14.45
CA LEU A 134 1.62 -19.73 14.60
C LEU A 134 2.18 -20.98 15.27
N LYS A 135 1.35 -21.59 16.12
CA LYS A 135 1.62 -22.90 16.73
C LYS A 135 1.41 -24.02 15.70
N ASP A 136 2.02 -25.17 15.92
CA ASP A 136 1.96 -26.33 15.01
C ASP A 136 0.52 -26.71 14.60
N ASN A 137 -0.42 -26.72 15.55
CA ASN A 137 -1.83 -27.01 15.27
C ASN A 137 -2.52 -25.93 14.43
N GLN A 138 -2.10 -24.68 14.57
CA GLN A 138 -2.60 -23.56 13.76
C GLN A 138 -2.00 -23.62 12.35
N CYS A 139 -0.70 -23.93 12.23
CA CYS A 139 -0.04 -24.18 10.95
C CYS A 139 -0.72 -25.32 10.18
N GLU A 140 -1.03 -26.44 10.84
CA GLU A 140 -1.75 -27.56 10.23
C GLU A 140 -3.15 -27.13 9.76
N SER A 141 -3.89 -26.37 10.59
CA SER A 141 -5.19 -25.82 10.18
C SER A 141 -5.08 -24.86 8.99
N MET A 142 -4.02 -24.04 8.91
CA MET A 142 -3.80 -23.11 7.80
C MET A 142 -3.36 -23.84 6.53
N LYS A 143 -2.60 -24.93 6.66
CA LYS A 143 -2.27 -25.82 5.56
C LYS A 143 -3.52 -26.49 4.98
N SER A 144 -4.40 -27.06 5.81
CA SER A 144 -5.68 -27.62 5.33
C SER A 144 -6.54 -26.55 4.64
N TYR A 145 -6.63 -25.35 5.23
CA TYR A 145 -7.33 -24.23 4.58
C TYR A 145 -6.70 -23.87 3.23
N PHE A 146 -5.37 -23.85 3.14
CA PHE A 146 -4.68 -23.61 1.88
C PHE A 146 -5.04 -24.68 0.84
N GLU A 147 -4.93 -25.96 1.19
CA GLU A 147 -5.19 -27.09 0.29
C GLU A 147 -6.64 -27.12 -0.22
N GLU A 148 -7.61 -26.92 0.67
CA GLU A 148 -9.03 -27.06 0.37
C GLU A 148 -9.64 -25.82 -0.27
N VAL A 149 -9.17 -24.62 0.09
CA VAL A 149 -9.83 -23.35 -0.26
C VAL A 149 -8.96 -22.46 -1.14
N VAL A 150 -7.68 -22.29 -0.79
CA VAL A 150 -6.82 -21.30 -1.45
C VAL A 150 -6.19 -21.86 -2.72
N PHE A 151 -5.58 -23.04 -2.66
CA PHE A 151 -4.86 -23.68 -3.75
C PHE A 151 -5.71 -23.84 -5.02
N PRO A 152 -6.99 -24.28 -4.97
CA PRO A 152 -7.80 -24.45 -6.18
C PRO A 152 -8.08 -23.16 -6.96
N VAL A 153 -7.95 -22.00 -6.31
CA VAL A 153 -8.19 -20.69 -6.94
C VAL A 153 -6.89 -19.93 -7.26
N LEU A 154 -5.72 -20.50 -6.96
CA LEU A 154 -4.44 -19.94 -7.34
C LEU A 154 -4.04 -20.40 -8.73
N THR A 155 -3.50 -19.47 -9.53
CA THR A 155 -2.89 -19.78 -10.82
C THR A 155 -1.52 -19.13 -10.86
N PRO A 156 -0.43 -19.90 -10.65
CA PRO A 156 0.92 -19.38 -10.80
C PRO A 156 1.19 -19.09 -12.28
N LEU A 157 1.70 -17.89 -12.56
CA LEU A 157 2.08 -17.46 -13.90
C LEU A 157 3.60 -17.33 -13.95
N ALA A 158 4.27 -18.37 -14.47
CA ALA A 158 5.69 -18.32 -14.77
C ALA A 158 5.94 -17.45 -16.01
N PHE A 159 7.07 -16.74 -16.04
CA PHE A 159 7.51 -16.00 -17.22
C PHE A 159 9.00 -16.21 -17.47
N ASP A 160 9.35 -16.24 -18.75
CA ASP A 160 10.70 -16.47 -19.28
C ASP A 160 10.80 -15.79 -20.67
N PRO A 161 11.95 -15.81 -21.37
CA PRO A 161 12.05 -15.17 -22.70
C PRO A 161 11.01 -15.66 -23.74
N GLY A 162 10.45 -16.86 -23.56
CA GLY A 162 9.39 -17.42 -24.41
C GLY A 162 7.96 -17.11 -23.94
N HIS A 163 7.79 -16.64 -22.70
CA HIS A 163 6.48 -16.32 -22.10
C HIS A 163 6.51 -14.88 -21.55
N PRO A 164 5.84 -13.92 -22.23
CA PRO A 164 5.91 -12.51 -21.84
C PRO A 164 5.31 -12.29 -20.46
N PHE A 165 5.80 -11.25 -19.79
CA PHE A 165 5.39 -10.92 -18.43
C PHE A 165 3.87 -10.72 -18.32
N PRO A 166 3.22 -11.35 -17.32
CA PRO A 166 1.77 -11.33 -17.23
C PRO A 166 1.24 -9.95 -16.85
N HIS A 167 0.08 -9.58 -17.39
CA HIS A 167 -0.62 -8.34 -17.03
C HIS A 167 -0.93 -8.29 -15.52
N ILE A 168 -0.42 -7.26 -14.82
CA ILE A 168 -0.71 -7.03 -13.40
C ILE A 168 -1.98 -6.20 -13.27
N SER A 169 -2.99 -6.75 -12.59
CA SER A 169 -4.23 -6.01 -12.31
C SER A 169 -3.96 -4.87 -11.32
N ASN A 170 -4.56 -3.71 -11.55
CA ASN A 170 -4.51 -2.59 -10.61
C ASN A 170 -4.98 -3.02 -9.21
N LEU A 171 -4.33 -2.47 -8.18
CA LEU A 171 -4.61 -2.72 -6.75
C LEU A 171 -4.59 -4.19 -6.34
N SER A 172 -4.08 -5.09 -7.18
CA SER A 172 -3.94 -6.50 -6.82
C SER A 172 -2.67 -6.71 -6.00
N LEU A 173 -2.84 -7.43 -4.90
CA LEU A 173 -1.72 -8.02 -4.18
C LEU A 173 -1.25 -9.28 -4.94
N ASN A 174 0.04 -9.43 -5.03
CA ASN A 174 0.70 -10.48 -5.78
C ASN A 174 1.98 -10.88 -5.04
N LEU A 175 2.45 -12.10 -5.27
CA LEU A 175 3.73 -12.58 -4.80
C LEU A 175 4.61 -12.80 -6.03
N ALA A 176 5.81 -12.24 -6.02
CA ALA A 176 6.87 -12.62 -6.94
C ALA A 176 7.66 -13.76 -6.30
N VAL A 177 7.89 -14.83 -7.05
CA VAL A 177 8.57 -16.03 -6.56
C VAL A 177 9.71 -16.35 -7.50
N MET A 178 10.91 -16.50 -6.95
CA MET A 178 12.04 -17.07 -7.69
C MET A 178 12.10 -18.57 -7.39
N ILE A 179 12.06 -19.36 -8.46
CA ILE A 179 12.08 -20.81 -8.41
C ILE A 179 13.25 -21.33 -9.23
N ARG A 180 13.82 -22.46 -8.80
CA ARG A 180 14.88 -23.17 -9.52
C ARG A 180 14.37 -24.52 -9.98
N ASP A 181 14.48 -24.78 -11.28
CA ASP A 181 14.12 -26.07 -11.86
C ASP A 181 15.20 -27.14 -11.62
N GLN A 182 14.92 -28.38 -12.05
CA GLN A 182 15.83 -29.52 -11.87
C GLN A 182 17.13 -29.38 -12.68
N GLU A 183 17.14 -28.54 -13.71
CA GLU A 183 18.32 -28.21 -14.51
C GLU A 183 19.17 -27.12 -13.86
N GLY A 184 18.73 -26.60 -12.70
CA GLY A 184 19.42 -25.54 -11.97
C GLY A 184 19.14 -24.14 -12.52
N LYS A 185 18.18 -23.98 -13.44
CA LYS A 185 17.85 -22.70 -14.06
C LYS A 185 16.84 -21.95 -13.20
N ASP A 186 17.15 -20.69 -12.93
CA ASP A 186 16.25 -19.80 -12.20
C ASP A 186 15.14 -19.29 -13.12
N ARG A 187 13.91 -19.29 -12.61
CA ARG A 187 12.71 -18.77 -13.26
C ARG A 187 11.94 -17.91 -12.29
N PHE A 188 11.17 -16.97 -12.84
CA PHE A 188 10.27 -16.15 -12.05
C PHE A 188 8.84 -16.61 -12.27
N ALA A 189 8.09 -16.65 -11.18
CA ALA A 189 6.67 -16.86 -11.17
C ALA A 189 5.98 -15.72 -10.43
N ARG A 190 4.79 -15.37 -10.90
CA ARG A 190 3.89 -14.46 -10.24
C ARG A 190 2.69 -15.25 -9.74
N ILE A 191 2.29 -14.99 -8.50
CA ILE A 191 1.05 -15.50 -7.93
C ILE A 191 0.20 -14.30 -7.54
N LYS A 192 -1.01 -14.18 -8.09
CA LYS A 192 -1.97 -13.16 -7.67
C LYS A 192 -2.67 -13.64 -6.42
N VAL A 193 -2.64 -12.85 -5.34
CA VAL A 193 -3.43 -13.14 -4.14
C VAL A 193 -4.91 -12.92 -4.49
N PRO A 194 -5.78 -13.93 -4.32
CA PRO A 194 -7.15 -13.87 -4.78
C PRO A 194 -7.97 -12.89 -3.92
N SER A 195 -8.52 -11.85 -4.54
CA SER A 195 -9.38 -10.88 -3.87
C SER A 195 -10.78 -11.40 -3.54
N THR A 196 -11.13 -12.59 -4.05
CA THR A 196 -12.39 -13.29 -3.74
C THR A 196 -12.36 -13.94 -2.36
N LEU A 197 -11.18 -14.13 -1.77
CA LEU A 197 -11.01 -14.66 -0.43
C LEU A 197 -10.74 -13.51 0.56
N PRO A 198 -11.19 -13.63 1.83
CA PRO A 198 -10.83 -12.68 2.88
C PRO A 198 -9.32 -12.61 3.05
N ARG A 199 -8.76 -11.39 3.02
CA ARG A 199 -7.32 -11.19 3.20
C ARG A 199 -6.86 -11.49 4.64
N LEU A 200 -7.71 -11.26 5.63
CA LEU A 200 -7.52 -11.73 7.01
C LEU A 200 -8.23 -13.07 7.18
N VAL A 201 -7.45 -14.14 7.28
CA VAL A 201 -7.95 -15.50 7.44
C VAL A 201 -8.10 -15.81 8.92
N PRO A 202 -9.29 -16.20 9.40
CA PRO A 202 -9.48 -16.56 10.81
C PRO A 202 -8.83 -17.92 11.09
N ILE A 203 -8.06 -17.99 12.18
CA ILE A 203 -7.53 -19.24 12.71
C ILE A 203 -8.64 -19.87 13.58
N LYS A 204 -9.12 -21.08 13.24
CA LYS A 204 -10.32 -21.70 13.86
C LYS A 204 -10.31 -21.63 15.40
N ARG A 205 -11.45 -21.16 15.94
CA ARG A 205 -11.93 -20.99 17.34
C ARG A 205 -10.88 -20.66 18.42
N SER A 206 -10.90 -19.39 18.80
CA SER A 206 -10.90 -18.88 20.18
C SER A 206 -10.73 -19.93 21.27
N SER A 207 -9.55 -19.95 21.88
CA SER A 207 -9.39 -20.50 23.22
C SER A 207 -10.23 -19.65 24.19
N GLY A 208 -11.31 -20.19 24.73
CA GLY A 208 -12.00 -19.56 25.86
C GLY A 208 -13.44 -19.99 26.04
N SER A 209 -13.69 -20.89 26.98
CA SER A 209 -14.97 -20.94 27.68
C SER A 209 -15.18 -19.63 28.43
N VAL A 210 -16.44 -19.20 28.57
CA VAL A 210 -16.84 -18.02 29.35
C VAL A 210 -16.22 -18.08 30.75
N ARG A 211 -15.43 -17.07 31.12
CA ARG A 211 -14.91 -16.94 32.48
C ARG A 211 -16.06 -16.53 33.40
N LYS A 212 -16.10 -17.11 34.61
CA LYS A 212 -17.12 -16.83 35.64
C LYS A 212 -17.09 -15.38 36.16
N ASP A 213 -16.09 -14.59 35.78
CA ASP A 213 -15.80 -13.25 36.28
C ASP A 213 -16.25 -12.10 35.35
N GLY A 214 -16.88 -12.41 34.21
CA GLY A 214 -17.41 -11.40 33.28
C GLY A 214 -16.38 -10.79 32.31
N THR A 215 -15.16 -11.34 32.22
CA THR A 215 -14.15 -10.88 31.24
C THR A 215 -14.35 -11.49 29.84
N VAL A 216 -13.94 -10.76 28.79
CA VAL A 216 -14.24 -11.05 27.38
C VAL A 216 -13.77 -12.47 26.99
N PRO A 217 -14.68 -13.38 26.55
CA PRO A 217 -14.32 -14.80 26.33
C PRO A 217 -13.61 -15.09 25.01
N TYR A 218 -13.70 -14.21 24.02
CA TYR A 218 -13.35 -14.55 22.63
C TYR A 218 -12.17 -13.72 22.13
N HIS A 219 -10.97 -14.29 22.26
CA HIS A 219 -9.86 -13.84 21.44
C HIS A 219 -10.10 -14.28 20.00
N HIS A 220 -9.93 -13.35 19.07
CA HIS A 220 -10.00 -13.57 17.63
C HIS A 220 -8.58 -13.56 17.08
N TYR A 221 -8.21 -14.60 16.35
CA TYR A 221 -6.88 -14.73 15.76
C TYR A 221 -7.01 -14.78 14.24
N PHE A 222 -6.22 -13.96 13.57
CA PHE A 222 -6.16 -13.86 12.13
C PHE A 222 -4.71 -14.01 11.66
N VAL A 223 -4.55 -14.48 10.43
CA VAL A 223 -3.29 -14.45 9.69
C VAL A 223 -3.53 -13.87 8.30
N TRP A 224 -2.52 -13.22 7.73
CA TRP A 224 -2.59 -12.68 6.38
C TRP A 224 -2.63 -13.80 5.34
N LEU A 225 -3.57 -13.72 4.39
CA LEU A 225 -3.73 -14.70 3.32
C LEU A 225 -2.44 -14.84 2.49
N GLU A 226 -1.75 -13.74 2.20
CA GLU A 226 -0.47 -13.76 1.49
C GLU A 226 0.61 -14.57 2.22
N GLN A 227 0.62 -14.59 3.55
CA GLN A 227 1.56 -15.38 4.32
C GLN A 227 1.17 -16.87 4.34
N VAL A 228 -0.13 -17.18 4.38
CA VAL A 228 -0.61 -18.57 4.20
C VAL A 228 -0.19 -19.12 2.83
N ILE A 229 -0.30 -18.31 1.78
CA ILE A 229 0.15 -18.68 0.44
C ILE A 229 1.67 -18.87 0.41
N ALA A 230 2.43 -17.92 0.97
CA ALA A 230 3.88 -18.00 1.02
C ALA A 230 4.40 -19.22 1.79
N ALA A 231 3.76 -19.59 2.90
CA ALA A 231 4.15 -20.74 3.71
C ALA A 231 3.86 -22.10 3.06
N ASN A 232 2.93 -22.16 2.11
CA ASN A 232 2.53 -23.39 1.41
C ASN A 232 2.89 -23.33 -0.10
N ILE A 233 3.77 -22.41 -0.47
CA ILE A 233 4.09 -22.06 -1.85
C ILE A 233 4.65 -23.25 -2.65
N ASP A 234 5.34 -24.18 -1.97
CA ASP A 234 5.99 -25.33 -2.59
C ASP A 234 4.99 -26.24 -3.31
N MET A 235 3.72 -26.27 -2.83
CA MET A 235 2.65 -27.03 -3.47
C MET A 235 2.32 -26.53 -4.88
N LEU A 236 2.57 -25.26 -5.17
CA LEU A 236 2.33 -24.66 -6.49
C LEU A 236 3.45 -24.97 -7.49
N PHE A 237 4.60 -25.45 -7.01
CA PHE A 237 5.81 -25.64 -7.81
C PHE A 237 6.40 -27.05 -7.63
N PRO A 238 5.64 -28.12 -7.93
CA PRO A 238 6.10 -29.48 -7.72
C PRO A 238 7.36 -29.78 -8.55
N GLY A 239 8.38 -30.35 -7.89
CA GLY A 239 9.66 -30.68 -8.53
C GLY A 239 10.58 -29.48 -8.79
N MET A 240 10.24 -28.29 -8.29
CA MET A 240 11.08 -27.09 -8.32
C MET A 240 11.37 -26.64 -6.90
N ARG A 241 12.50 -25.94 -6.72
CA ARG A 241 12.89 -25.38 -5.42
C ARG A 241 12.53 -23.90 -5.37
N VAL A 242 11.76 -23.48 -4.37
CA VAL A 242 11.56 -22.05 -4.10
C VAL A 242 12.83 -21.47 -3.46
N ILE A 243 13.32 -20.38 -4.04
CA ILE A 243 14.53 -19.68 -3.60
C ILE A 243 14.14 -18.47 -2.75
N GLU A 244 13.26 -17.62 -3.28
CA GLU A 244 12.86 -16.36 -2.66
C GLU A 244 11.39 -16.04 -2.98
N ILE A 245 10.70 -15.36 -2.05
CA ILE A 245 9.32 -14.88 -2.19
C ILE A 245 9.30 -13.40 -1.79
N TRP A 246 8.67 -12.56 -2.61
CA TRP A 246 8.47 -11.15 -2.31
C TRP A 246 7.00 -10.76 -2.42
N PRO A 247 6.40 -10.15 -1.38
CA PRO A 247 5.08 -9.57 -1.47
C PRO A 247 5.08 -8.31 -2.36
N GLY A 248 4.05 -8.14 -3.18
CA GLY A 248 3.96 -7.09 -4.19
C GLY A 248 2.53 -6.58 -4.39
N GLY A 249 2.25 -5.34 -4.00
CA GLY A 249 1.00 -4.62 -4.28
C GLY A 249 1.20 -3.15 -4.64
N GLY A 250 2.44 -2.75 -4.93
CA GLY A 250 2.84 -1.35 -5.16
C GLY A 250 4.35 -1.12 -5.24
N TRP A 251 5.15 -2.14 -4.89
CA TRP A 251 6.63 -2.10 -4.88
C TRP A 251 7.27 -2.75 -6.12
N TYR A 252 6.44 -3.11 -7.10
CA TYR A 252 6.87 -3.58 -8.41
C TYR A 252 7.90 -2.63 -9.06
N THR A 253 7.82 -1.33 -8.79
CA THR A 253 8.71 -0.31 -9.37
C THR A 253 10.14 -0.32 -8.80
N GLU A 254 10.33 -0.75 -7.56
CA GLU A 254 11.67 -0.70 -6.91
C GLU A 254 12.43 -2.02 -7.03
N LEU A 255 11.71 -3.14 -7.14
CA LEU A 255 12.32 -4.48 -7.21
C LEU A 255 12.25 -5.13 -8.61
N LEU A 256 11.16 -4.89 -9.36
CA LEU A 256 10.91 -5.56 -10.65
C LEU A 256 11.05 -4.65 -11.86
N ALA A 257 10.66 -3.37 -11.80
CA ALA A 257 10.85 -2.43 -12.91
C ALA A 257 12.32 -2.24 -13.35
N PRO A 258 13.33 -2.31 -12.46
CA PRO A 258 14.74 -2.33 -12.86
C PRO A 258 15.14 -3.57 -13.68
N ARG A 259 14.34 -4.65 -13.66
CA ARG A 259 14.60 -5.91 -14.38
C ARG A 259 13.81 -6.07 -15.68
N MET A 260 12.97 -5.10 -16.06
CA MET A 260 11.99 -5.27 -17.15
C MET A 260 11.99 -4.19 -18.23
N ARG A 261 12.90 -3.21 -18.17
CA ARG A 261 13.01 -2.15 -19.21
C ARG A 261 14.07 -2.49 -20.26
N GLY A 262 13.78 -3.37 -21.21
CA GLY A 262 14.56 -3.45 -22.45
C GLY A 262 14.43 -4.75 -23.24
N ASN A 263 13.70 -4.72 -24.36
CA ASN A 263 13.81 -5.57 -25.55
C ASN A 263 14.22 -7.05 -25.38
N GLY A 264 13.74 -7.74 -24.35
CA GLY A 264 13.96 -9.18 -24.17
C GLY A 264 15.39 -9.59 -23.81
N SER A 265 16.24 -8.66 -23.38
CA SER A 265 17.63 -8.93 -22.97
C SER A 265 17.87 -8.46 -21.54
N PHE A 266 18.25 -9.38 -20.64
CA PHE A 266 18.59 -9.08 -19.26
C PHE A 266 19.96 -8.40 -19.19
N VAL A 267 20.00 -7.09 -18.91
CA VAL A 267 21.24 -6.39 -18.54
C VAL A 267 20.94 -5.52 -17.31
N ALA A 268 21.77 -5.68 -16.26
CA ALA A 268 21.68 -4.93 -15.02
C ALA A 268 22.15 -3.48 -15.20
N ALA A 269 21.51 -2.53 -14.51
CA ALA A 269 22.05 -1.18 -14.36
C ALA A 269 22.02 -0.75 -12.88
N PHE A 270 23.16 -0.18 -12.47
CA PHE A 270 23.50 0.39 -11.17
C PHE A 270 22.78 1.73 -10.91
N TRP A 271 22.68 2.10 -9.64
CA TRP A 271 22.60 3.50 -9.21
C TRP A 271 24.03 4.02 -9.03
N ASP A 272 24.43 4.99 -9.84
CA ASP A 272 25.69 5.74 -9.69
C ASP A 272 25.38 6.96 -8.83
N ASP A 273 25.95 6.99 -7.64
CA ASP A 273 26.31 8.25 -7.03
C ASP A 273 27.84 8.23 -6.95
N THR A 274 28.48 9.31 -7.35
CA THR A 274 29.89 9.59 -7.03
C THR A 274 30.14 9.74 -5.50
N VAL A 275 29.33 9.09 -4.64
CA VAL A 275 29.23 9.29 -3.21
C VAL A 275 29.29 7.95 -2.46
N THR A 276 30.29 7.84 -1.61
CA THR A 276 30.60 6.73 -0.71
C THR A 276 29.54 6.54 0.39
N GLY A 277 29.00 5.31 0.50
CA GLY A 277 28.24 4.85 1.67
C GLY A 277 27.14 3.84 1.31
N GLN A 278 27.44 2.54 1.39
CA GLN A 278 26.56 1.43 1.00
C GLN A 278 25.21 1.39 1.76
N PRO A 279 24.08 1.09 1.09
CA PRO A 279 22.93 0.47 1.72
C PRO A 279 22.99 -1.05 1.51
N GLU A 280 23.41 -1.79 2.54
CA GLU A 280 23.25 -3.25 2.63
C GLU A 280 21.75 -3.56 2.81
N TYR A 281 21.14 -4.26 1.84
CA TYR A 281 19.82 -4.88 2.03
C TYR A 281 20.01 -6.37 2.29
N ARG A 282 19.67 -6.82 3.50
CA ARG A 282 19.54 -8.25 3.86
C ARG A 282 18.13 -8.53 4.32
N TYR A 283 17.50 -9.57 3.77
CA TYR A 283 16.35 -10.23 4.38
C TYR A 283 16.67 -11.72 4.53
N ARG A 284 16.81 -12.18 5.79
CA ARG A 284 16.69 -13.59 6.17
C ARG A 284 15.30 -13.72 6.78
N LEU A 285 14.52 -14.68 6.25
CA LEU A 285 13.24 -15.23 6.71
C LEU A 285 12.37 -14.31 7.57
#